data_AF-A0AAD6TWT1-F1
#
_entry.id   AF-A0AAD6TWT1-F1
#
_cell.length_a   1.000
_cell.length_b   1.000
_cell.length_c   1.000
_cell.angle_alpha   90.00
_cell.angle_beta   90.00
_cell.angle_gamma   90.00
#
_symmetry.space_group_name_H-M   'P 1'
#
loop_
_entity.id
_entity.type
_entity.pdbx_description
1 polymer ?
#
loop_
_entity_poly.entity_id
_entity_poly.type
_entity_poly.pdbx_seq_one_letter_code
_entity_poly.pdbx_strand_id
1 'polypeptide(L)'
;MVCGKCSKPSGAQKCSRCKMMTYCNRECQTADWPKHKIHCKKIELSPQKLQMIFTVGRGGPPITFQENIPAAFCQRDAPRELTSRWVGQLVDTHEEEVLARSPGSTCLYCGRPAIKLQTTLAVTLVDKPPTALIVCQPICTKNRNDPCAIEAQKTMDDGMANPSFPGRKGDIHVV
;
A
#
# COMPACT_ATOMS: atom_id res chain seq x y z
N MET A 1 5.40 7.21 31.08
CA MET A 1 5.84 5.91 30.52
C MET A 1 5.94 4.90 31.66
N VAL A 2 5.57 3.64 31.41
CA VAL A 2 5.43 2.58 32.43
C VAL A 2 6.45 1.48 32.15
N CYS A 3 7.02 0.87 33.19
CA CYS A 3 7.94 -0.24 33.04
C CYS A 3 7.24 -1.51 32.55
N GLY A 4 7.75 -2.12 31.48
CA GLY A 4 7.22 -3.36 30.90
C GLY A 4 7.24 -4.58 31.83
N LYS A 5 8.08 -4.55 32.87
CA LYS A 5 8.21 -5.66 33.82
C LYS A 5 7.39 -5.50 35.09
N CYS A 6 7.52 -4.35 35.75
CA CYS A 6 6.96 -4.13 37.10
C CYS A 6 5.76 -3.17 37.10
N SER A 7 5.37 -2.65 35.94
CA SER A 7 4.23 -1.73 35.76
C SER A 7 4.29 -0.44 36.57
N LYS A 8 5.46 -0.09 37.12
CA LYS A 8 5.68 1.17 37.84
C LYS A 8 6.02 2.31 36.87
N PRO A 9 5.68 3.57 37.19
CA PRO A 9 6.18 4.75 36.48
C PRO A 9 7.72 4.78 36.52
N SER A 10 8.39 5.10 35.42
CA SER A 10 9.86 5.08 35.37
C SER A 10 10.46 6.16 34.46
N GLY A 11 11.63 6.68 34.84
CA GLY A 11 12.54 7.46 33.97
C GLY A 11 13.20 6.53 32.95
N ALA A 12 12.65 6.52 31.74
CA ALA A 12 12.63 5.36 30.83
C ALA A 12 13.95 5.01 30.14
N GLN A 13 14.50 3.82 30.41
CA GLN A 13 15.37 3.14 29.43
C GLN A 13 14.49 2.41 28.42
N LYS A 14 14.54 2.83 27.15
CA LYS A 14 13.88 2.13 26.04
C LYS A 14 14.70 0.91 25.63
N CYS A 15 14.03 -0.16 25.24
CA CYS A 15 14.70 -1.28 24.59
C CYS A 15 15.49 -0.78 23.37
N SER A 16 16.79 -1.02 23.33
CA SER A 16 17.68 -0.51 22.26
C SER A 16 17.32 -1.05 20.87
N ARG A 17 16.71 -2.24 20.81
CA ARG A 17 16.30 -2.90 19.56
C ARG A 17 14.99 -2.36 18.99
N CYS A 18 13.90 -2.41 19.76
CA CYS A 18 12.57 -2.03 19.25
C CYS A 18 12.14 -0.60 19.60
N LYS A 19 12.78 0.03 20.60
CA LYS A 19 12.43 1.34 21.15
C LYS A 19 10.98 1.50 21.66
N MET A 20 10.20 0.42 21.71
CA MET A 20 8.79 0.41 22.15
C MET A 20 8.59 0.16 23.63
N MET A 21 9.29 -0.82 24.20
CA MET A 21 9.17 -1.11 25.62
C MET A 21 10.12 -0.25 26.43
N THR A 22 9.61 0.28 27.54
CA THR A 22 10.37 1.04 28.53
C THR A 22 10.56 0.24 29.80
N TYR A 23 11.72 0.37 30.42
CA TYR A 23 12.08 -0.33 31.65
C TYR A 23 12.67 0.65 32.66
N CYS A 24 12.45 0.36 33.95
CA CYS A 24 13.08 1.10 35.05
C CYS A 24 14.62 1.00 34.98
N ASN A 25 15.13 -0.18 34.62
CA ASN A 25 16.55 -0.51 34.58
C ASN A 25 16.78 -1.78 33.73
N ARG A 26 18.06 -2.15 33.57
CA ARG A 26 18.48 -3.35 32.82
C ARG A 26 17.98 -4.66 33.43
N GLU A 27 17.79 -4.71 34.75
CA GLU A 27 17.26 -5.89 35.45
C GLU A 27 15.82 -6.16 35.03
N CYS A 28 14.98 -5.12 35.01
CA CYS A 28 13.60 -5.21 34.54
C CYS A 28 13.54 -5.64 33.07
N GLN A 29 14.41 -5.11 32.21
CA GLN A 29 14.48 -5.53 30.81
C GLN A 29 14.86 -7.02 30.69
N THR A 30 15.86 -7.47 31.44
CA THR A 30 16.36 -8.86 31.39
C THR A 30 15.30 -9.83 31.93
N ALA A 31 14.60 -9.46 33.00
CA ALA A 31 13.54 -10.25 33.60
C ALA A 31 12.25 -10.31 32.77
N ASP A 32 12.06 -9.35 31.85
CA ASP A 32 10.97 -9.36 30.86
C ASP A 32 11.40 -10.04 29.54
N TRP A 33 12.71 -10.17 29.28
CA TRP A 33 13.25 -10.63 28.00
C TRP A 33 12.66 -11.94 27.47
N PRO A 34 12.43 -13.01 28.28
CA PRO A 34 11.81 -14.24 27.78
C PRO A 34 10.44 -14.02 27.13
N LYS A 35 9.66 -13.06 27.63
CA LYS A 35 8.37 -12.65 27.08
C LYS A 35 8.54 -11.61 25.97
N HIS A 36 9.33 -10.58 26.22
CA HIS A 36 9.55 -9.48 25.28
C HIS A 36 10.16 -9.94 23.96
N LYS A 37 11.14 -10.85 23.98
CA LYS A 37 11.87 -11.31 22.78
C LYS A 37 10.97 -11.87 21.68
N ILE A 38 9.82 -12.45 22.07
CA ILE A 38 8.83 -13.02 21.15
C ILE A 38 8.28 -11.91 20.23
N HIS A 39 8.13 -10.70 20.76
CA HIS A 39 7.57 -9.55 20.06
C HIS A 39 8.60 -8.42 19.82
N CYS A 40 9.87 -8.63 20.20
CA CYS A 40 10.93 -7.63 20.07
C CYS A 40 11.48 -7.55 18.64
N LYS A 41 10.76 -6.82 17.78
CA LYS A 41 11.19 -6.52 16.42
C LYS A 41 11.81 -5.12 16.35
N LYS A 42 12.89 -4.98 15.58
CA LYS A 42 13.43 -3.66 15.25
C LYS A 42 12.35 -2.97 14.42
N ILE A 43 11.83 -1.85 14.91
CA ILE A 43 11.02 -0.98 14.08
C ILE A 43 12.01 -0.34 13.11
N GLU A 44 11.97 -0.76 11.84
CA GLU A 44 12.61 0.02 10.80
C GLU A 44 11.84 1.35 10.76
N LEU A 45 12.51 2.43 11.19
CA LEU A 45 11.96 3.78 11.12
C LEU A 45 12.25 4.41 9.75
N SER A 46 13.17 3.82 8.98
CA SER A 46 13.47 4.27 7.63
C SER A 46 12.34 3.90 6.68
N PRO A 47 11.92 4.82 5.79
CA PRO A 47 10.96 4.48 4.75
C PRO A 47 11.50 3.37 3.85
N GLN A 48 10.61 2.44 3.47
CA GLN A 48 10.88 1.44 2.44
C GLN A 48 10.64 2.05 1.06
N LYS A 49 11.16 1.41 0.01
CA LYS A 49 10.90 1.79 -1.39
C LYS A 49 9.73 0.99 -1.93
N LEU A 50 8.59 1.65 -2.13
CA LEU A 50 7.41 1.10 -2.79
C LEU A 50 7.63 1.14 -4.30
N GLN A 51 7.52 -0.02 -4.94
CA GLN A 51 7.45 -0.12 -6.40
C GLN A 51 6.00 0.02 -6.84
N MET A 52 5.68 1.08 -7.57
CA MET A 52 4.35 1.28 -8.15
C MET A 52 4.41 0.95 -9.64
N ILE A 53 3.49 0.10 -10.10
CA ILE A 53 3.48 -0.42 -11.46
C ILE A 53 2.11 -0.12 -12.06
N PHE A 54 2.06 0.78 -13.03
CA PHE A 54 0.84 1.20 -13.71
C PHE A 54 0.73 0.49 -15.05
N THR A 55 -0.40 -0.18 -15.28
CA THR A 55 -0.74 -0.81 -16.56
C THR A 55 -1.89 -0.06 -17.20
N VAL A 56 -1.66 0.54 -18.36
CA VAL A 56 -2.65 1.41 -19.01
C VAL A 56 -3.27 0.70 -20.21
N GLY A 57 -4.59 0.59 -20.23
CA GLY A 57 -5.33 0.05 -21.37
C GLY A 57 -5.19 -1.47 -21.54
N ARG A 58 -5.03 -1.92 -22.80
CA ARG A 58 -5.02 -3.34 -23.20
C ARG A 58 -3.65 -3.81 -23.72
N GLY A 59 -2.57 -3.58 -22.98
CA GLY A 59 -1.27 -4.23 -23.25
C GLY A 59 -0.11 -3.31 -23.67
N GLY A 60 -0.02 -2.10 -23.10
CA GLY A 60 1.20 -1.29 -23.18
C GLY A 60 2.27 -1.72 -22.15
N PRO A 61 3.54 -1.29 -22.32
CA PRO A 61 4.55 -1.47 -21.29
C PRO A 61 4.13 -0.79 -19.98
N PRO A 62 4.44 -1.38 -18.82
CA PRO A 62 4.09 -0.77 -17.54
C PRO A 62 4.85 0.54 -17.31
N ILE A 63 4.18 1.52 -16.73
CA ILE A 63 4.77 2.76 -16.24
C ILE A 63 5.10 2.56 -14.76
N THR A 64 6.37 2.68 -14.38
CA THR A 64 6.79 2.40 -13.00
C THR A 64 7.29 3.63 -12.26
N PHE A 65 6.98 3.70 -10.96
CA PHE A 65 7.48 4.70 -10.02
C PHE A 65 8.09 4.03 -8.79
N GLN A 66 8.96 4.77 -8.09
CA GLN A 66 9.54 4.33 -6.83
C GLN A 66 9.33 5.40 -5.75
N GLU A 67 8.50 5.08 -4.78
CA GLU A 67 8.07 6.02 -3.75
C GLU A 67 8.53 5.60 -2.35
N ASN A 68 8.62 6.56 -1.43
CA ASN A 68 8.91 6.28 -0.04
C ASN A 68 7.63 5.88 0.69
N ILE A 69 7.58 4.68 1.25
CA ILE A 69 6.47 4.22 2.10
C ILE A 69 6.94 4.06 3.55
N PRO A 70 6.16 4.51 4.56
CA PRO A 70 6.49 4.25 5.95
C PRO A 70 6.68 2.76 6.21
N ALA A 71 7.80 2.36 6.81
CA ALA A 71 8.08 0.95 7.10
C ALA A 71 7.04 0.28 8.02
N ALA A 72 6.28 1.07 8.79
CA ALA A 72 5.13 0.60 9.57
C ALA A 72 4.02 0.02 8.67
N PHE A 73 3.83 0.54 7.45
CA PHE A 73 2.84 0.03 6.50
C PHE A 73 3.28 -1.27 5.81
N CYS A 74 4.57 -1.62 5.90
CA CYS A 74 5.13 -2.87 5.38
C CYS A 74 5.12 -4.00 6.43
N GLN A 75 4.48 -3.81 7.58
CA GLN A 75 4.32 -4.84 8.60
C GLN A 75 3.01 -5.60 8.39
N ARG A 76 2.95 -6.87 8.83
CA ARG A 76 1.76 -7.73 8.68
C ARG A 76 0.54 -7.21 9.45
N ASP A 77 0.77 -6.53 10.57
CA ASP A 77 -0.23 -5.96 11.47
C ASP A 77 -0.60 -4.51 11.11
N ALA A 78 -0.12 -3.99 9.99
CA ALA A 78 -0.46 -2.64 9.54
C ALA A 78 -1.97 -2.50 9.30
N PRO A 79 -2.62 -1.42 9.79
CA PRO A 79 -4.05 -1.22 9.58
C PRO A 79 -4.39 -1.04 8.10
N ARG A 80 -5.08 -2.02 7.52
CA ARG A 80 -5.41 -2.10 6.08
C ARG A 80 -6.10 -0.84 5.55
N GLU A 81 -7.01 -0.26 6.32
CA GLU A 81 -7.76 0.94 5.90
C GLU A 81 -6.82 2.14 5.70
N LEU A 82 -5.90 2.35 6.64
CA LEU A 82 -4.93 3.44 6.58
C LEU A 82 -3.93 3.23 5.43
N THR A 83 -3.42 2.01 5.27
CA THR A 83 -2.49 1.70 4.17
C THR A 83 -3.17 1.87 2.82
N SER A 84 -4.41 1.39 2.67
CA SER A 84 -5.16 1.49 1.41
C SER A 84 -5.45 2.94 1.04
N ARG A 85 -5.88 3.75 2.02
CA ARG A 85 -6.13 5.19 1.80
C ARG A 85 -4.86 5.92 1.40
N TRP A 86 -3.74 5.65 2.06
CA TRP A 86 -2.47 6.30 1.77
C TRP A 86 -1.95 5.95 0.38
N VAL A 87 -1.97 4.66 0.01
CA VAL A 87 -1.56 4.23 -1.34
C VAL A 87 -2.51 4.81 -2.40
N GLY A 88 -3.82 4.88 -2.13
CA GLY A 88 -4.78 5.52 -3.03
C GLY A 88 -4.47 6.99 -3.31
N GLN A 89 -4.15 7.77 -2.27
CA GLN A 89 -3.73 9.17 -2.44
C GLN A 89 -2.45 9.29 -3.27
N LEU A 90 -1.49 8.37 -3.09
CA LEU A 90 -0.27 8.34 -3.89
C LEU A 90 -0.55 8.00 -5.36
N VAL A 91 -1.48 7.09 -5.63
CA VAL A 91 -1.95 6.81 -7.00
C VAL A 91 -2.56 8.05 -7.64
N ASP A 92 -3.40 8.78 -6.91
CA ASP A 92 -4.02 10.03 -7.39
C ASP A 92 -2.96 11.07 -7.78
N THR A 93 -1.84 11.16 -7.04
CA THR A 93 -0.75 12.10 -7.37
C THR A 93 0.00 11.77 -8.66
N HIS A 94 -0.05 10.51 -9.12
CA HIS A 94 0.58 10.10 -10.37
C HIS A 94 -0.39 10.04 -11.56
N GLU A 95 -1.70 10.23 -11.36
CA GLU A 95 -2.70 10.02 -12.40
C GLU A 95 -2.42 10.85 -13.67
N GLU A 96 -2.15 12.15 -13.48
CA GLU A 96 -1.90 13.07 -14.60
C GLU A 96 -0.62 12.71 -15.37
N GLU A 97 0.46 12.35 -14.66
CA GLU A 97 1.71 11.95 -15.29
C GLU A 97 1.55 10.65 -16.08
N VAL A 98 0.83 9.67 -15.51
CA VAL A 98 0.56 8.38 -16.18
C VAL A 98 -0.25 8.58 -17.46
N LEU A 99 -1.27 9.45 -17.42
CA LEU A 99 -2.07 9.78 -18.60
C LEU A 99 -1.22 10.50 -19.65
N ALA A 100 -0.39 11.47 -19.25
CA ALA A 100 0.49 12.22 -20.14
C ALA A 100 1.57 11.33 -20.81
N ARG A 101 2.09 10.34 -20.09
CA ARG A 101 3.06 9.35 -20.60
C ARG A 101 2.43 8.30 -21.51
N SER A 102 1.11 8.36 -21.72
CA SER A 102 0.37 7.51 -22.64
C SER A 102 -0.28 8.35 -23.76
N PRO A 103 0.49 9.08 -24.58
CA PRO A 103 -0.04 10.00 -25.58
C PRO A 103 -0.89 9.27 -26.62
N GLY A 104 -2.01 9.88 -27.01
CA GLY A 104 -2.98 9.27 -27.92
C GLY A 104 -3.90 8.23 -27.26
N SER A 105 -3.87 8.10 -25.92
CA SER A 105 -4.80 7.23 -25.20
C SER A 105 -6.26 7.59 -25.51
N THR A 106 -7.01 6.58 -25.91
CA THR A 106 -8.45 6.67 -26.14
C THR A 106 -9.22 5.93 -25.07
N CYS A 107 -10.44 6.38 -24.82
CA CYS A 107 -11.38 5.71 -23.94
C CYS A 107 -11.59 4.27 -24.40
N LEU A 108 -11.37 3.31 -23.50
CA LEU A 108 -11.50 1.88 -23.81
C LEU A 108 -12.92 1.45 -24.21
N TYR A 109 -13.92 2.31 -23.96
CA TYR A 109 -15.34 2.01 -24.12
C TYR A 109 -15.97 2.71 -25.32
N CYS A 110 -15.52 3.93 -25.67
CA CYS A 110 -16.12 4.71 -26.76
C CYS A 110 -15.12 5.22 -27.81
N GLY A 111 -13.82 5.03 -27.61
CA GLY A 111 -12.76 5.44 -28.55
C GLY A 111 -12.45 6.95 -28.60
N ARG A 112 -13.21 7.80 -27.90
CA ARG A 112 -12.89 9.24 -27.78
C ARG A 112 -11.58 9.47 -27.02
N PRO A 113 -10.91 10.63 -27.16
CA PRO A 113 -9.73 10.95 -26.36
C PRO A 113 -9.99 10.75 -24.86
N ALA A 114 -9.08 10.04 -24.19
CA ALA A 114 -9.17 9.86 -22.74
C ALA A 114 -8.73 11.13 -22.02
N ILE A 115 -9.43 11.48 -20.94
CA ILE A 115 -9.15 12.66 -20.11
C ILE A 115 -8.97 12.31 -18.64
N LYS A 116 -9.09 11.02 -18.31
CA LYS A 116 -9.04 10.46 -16.96
C LYS A 116 -8.63 9.00 -17.00
N LEU A 117 -7.99 8.51 -15.92
CA LEU A 117 -7.79 7.09 -15.68
C LEU A 117 -8.76 6.62 -14.59
N GLN A 118 -9.62 5.67 -14.91
CA GLN A 118 -10.25 4.86 -13.87
C GLN A 118 -9.18 3.88 -13.37
N THR A 119 -8.98 3.77 -12.06
CA THR A 119 -7.92 2.93 -11.49
C THR A 119 -8.49 1.91 -10.52
N THR A 120 -7.88 0.73 -10.52
CA THR A 120 -8.02 -0.26 -9.46
C THR A 120 -6.64 -0.77 -9.10
N LEU A 121 -6.41 -1.11 -7.83
CA LEU A 121 -5.07 -1.43 -7.37
C LEU A 121 -5.06 -2.64 -6.44
N ALA A 122 -3.93 -3.33 -6.48
CA ALA A 122 -3.58 -4.39 -5.56
C ALA A 122 -2.22 -4.09 -4.93
N VAL A 123 -2.10 -4.39 -3.64
CA VAL A 123 -0.91 -4.06 -2.86
C VAL A 123 -0.36 -5.28 -2.15
N THR A 124 0.94 -5.44 -2.24
CA THR A 124 1.72 -6.45 -1.51
C THR A 124 2.83 -5.71 -0.77
N LEU A 125 2.52 -5.21 0.42
CA LEU A 125 3.41 -4.31 1.18
C LEU A 125 4.41 -5.04 2.09
N VAL A 126 4.18 -6.32 2.36
CA VAL A 126 5.04 -7.14 3.24
C VAL A 126 6.24 -7.74 2.49
N ASP A 127 6.16 -7.78 1.17
CA ASP A 127 7.21 -8.29 0.29
C ASP A 127 8.37 -7.30 0.15
N LYS A 128 9.48 -7.78 -0.41
CA LYS A 128 10.68 -7.00 -0.65
C LYS A 128 11.06 -7.09 -2.14
N PRO A 129 10.88 -6.01 -2.93
CA PRO A 129 10.32 -4.71 -2.53
C PRO A 129 8.80 -4.77 -2.31
N PRO A 130 8.24 -3.89 -1.43
CA PRO A 130 6.81 -3.71 -1.37
C PRO A 130 6.30 -3.19 -2.71
N THR A 131 5.18 -3.73 -3.18
CA THR A 131 4.69 -3.48 -4.55
C THR A 131 3.23 -3.03 -4.53
N ALA A 132 2.90 -2.06 -5.37
CA ALA A 132 1.54 -1.68 -5.74
C ALA A 132 1.38 -1.88 -7.24
N LEU A 133 0.41 -2.70 -7.65
CA LEU A 133 0.03 -2.89 -9.03
C LEU A 133 -1.27 -2.14 -9.29
N ILE A 134 -1.22 -1.18 -10.22
CA ILE A 134 -2.31 -0.30 -10.57
C ILE A 134 -2.74 -0.62 -12.00
N VAL A 135 -4.00 -1.00 -12.16
CA VAL A 135 -4.62 -1.20 -13.46
C VAL A 135 -5.42 0.07 -13.79
N CYS A 136 -5.09 0.67 -14.92
CA CYS A 136 -5.62 1.94 -15.37
C CYS A 136 -6.43 1.74 -16.66
N GLN A 137 -7.69 2.14 -16.63
CA GLN A 137 -8.55 2.21 -17.81
C GLN A 137 -8.68 3.68 -18.22
N PRO A 138 -8.12 4.09 -19.37
CA PRO A 138 -8.37 5.41 -19.93
C PRO A 138 -9.86 5.56 -20.26
N ILE A 139 -10.47 6.67 -19.80
CA ILE A 139 -11.88 6.99 -20.03
C ILE A 139 -12.07 8.45 -20.50
N CYS A 140 -13.15 8.71 -21.23
CA CYS A 140 -13.44 10.02 -21.85
C CYS A 140 -14.14 11.01 -20.92
N THR A 141 -14.28 10.73 -19.63
CA THR A 141 -15.15 11.50 -18.74
C THR A 141 -14.63 11.52 -17.30
N LYS A 142 -14.93 12.61 -16.60
CA LYS A 142 -14.77 12.72 -15.13
C LYS A 142 -16.08 12.46 -14.38
N ASN A 143 -17.21 12.42 -15.08
CA ASN A 143 -18.53 12.17 -14.51
C ASN A 143 -18.70 10.67 -14.23
N ARG A 144 -18.86 10.29 -12.96
CA ARG A 144 -19.03 8.90 -12.53
C ARG A 144 -20.31 8.25 -13.07
N ASN A 145 -21.31 9.04 -13.44
CA ASN A 145 -22.59 8.56 -13.98
C ASN A 145 -22.59 8.44 -15.50
N ASP A 146 -21.48 8.77 -16.18
CA ASP A 146 -21.36 8.54 -17.62
C ASP A 146 -21.29 7.04 -17.93
N PRO A 147 -21.91 6.55 -19.02
CA PRO A 147 -21.88 5.13 -19.37
C PRO A 147 -20.47 4.53 -19.44
N CYS A 148 -19.47 5.28 -19.92
CA CYS A 148 -18.09 4.79 -19.98
C CYS A 148 -17.48 4.63 -18.58
N ALA A 149 -17.80 5.52 -17.64
CA ALA A 149 -17.31 5.43 -16.26
C ALA A 149 -17.98 4.28 -15.50
N ILE A 150 -19.29 4.06 -15.71
CA ILE A 150 -20.05 2.96 -15.12
C ILE A 150 -19.49 1.62 -15.61
N GLU A 151 -19.32 1.46 -16.92
CA GLU A 151 -18.80 0.22 -17.50
C GLU A 151 -17.34 -0.01 -17.12
N ALA A 152 -16.53 1.06 -16.99
CA ALA A 152 -15.18 0.99 -16.44
C ALA A 152 -15.15 0.42 -15.02
N GLN A 153 -15.93 1.02 -14.11
CA GLN A 153 -16.02 0.55 -12.74
C GLN A 153 -16.47 -0.91 -12.66
N LYS A 154 -17.52 -1.27 -13.41
CA LYS A 154 -18.02 -2.65 -13.48
C LYS A 154 -16.94 -3.61 -13.97
N THR A 155 -16.22 -3.27 -15.04
CA THR A 155 -15.14 -4.10 -15.58
C THR A 155 -14.04 -4.33 -14.54
N MET A 156 -13.71 -3.31 -13.74
CA MET A 156 -12.72 -3.44 -12.66
C MET A 156 -13.21 -4.33 -11.52
N ASP A 157 -14.48 -4.17 -11.13
CA ASP A 157 -15.10 -4.97 -10.07
C ASP A 157 -15.19 -6.44 -10.49
N ASP A 158 -15.61 -6.72 -11.73
CA ASP A 158 -15.66 -8.05 -12.33
C ASP A 158 -14.25 -8.65 -12.48
N GLY A 159 -13.27 -7.82 -12.87
CA GLY A 159 -11.87 -8.21 -12.96
C GLY A 159 -11.31 -8.67 -11.62
N MET A 160 -11.58 -7.94 -10.54
CA MET A 160 -11.18 -8.35 -9.18
C MET A 160 -11.84 -9.65 -8.70
N ALA A 161 -12.97 -10.05 -9.30
CA ALA A 161 -13.61 -11.34 -9.06
C ALA A 161 -12.97 -12.51 -9.87
N ASN A 162 -12.21 -12.22 -10.94
CA ASN A 162 -11.54 -13.21 -11.77
C ASN A 162 -10.23 -13.71 -11.11
N PRO A 163 -10.05 -15.04 -10.94
CA PRO A 163 -8.83 -15.62 -10.35
C PRO A 163 -7.52 -15.30 -11.09
N SER A 164 -7.60 -14.95 -12.37
CA SER A 164 -6.44 -14.67 -13.24
C SER A 164 -6.08 -13.18 -13.28
N PHE A 165 -6.83 -12.32 -12.57
CA PHE A 165 -6.56 -10.89 -12.55
C PHE A 165 -5.35 -10.60 -11.64
N PRO A 166 -4.38 -9.79 -12.10
CA PRO A 166 -3.23 -9.44 -11.28
C PRO A 166 -3.65 -8.76 -9.98
N GLY A 167 -3.28 -9.32 -8.82
CA GLY A 167 -3.50 -8.69 -7.52
C GLY A 167 -4.79 -9.07 -6.80
N ARG A 168 -5.07 -10.37 -6.75
CA ARG A 168 -6.28 -10.92 -6.15
C ARG A 168 -6.34 -10.64 -4.64
N LYS A 169 -7.55 -10.65 -4.07
CA LYS A 169 -7.82 -10.78 -2.62
C LYS A 169 -7.08 -11.95 -1.94
N GLY A 170 -6.57 -12.92 -2.68
CA GLY A 170 -5.78 -14.06 -2.19
C GLY A 170 -4.26 -13.88 -2.31
N ASP A 171 -3.78 -12.88 -3.06
CA ASP A 171 -2.38 -12.43 -3.05
C ASP A 171 -2.13 -11.47 -1.87
N ILE A 172 -3.23 -11.01 -1.24
CA ILE A 172 -3.25 -10.48 0.12
C ILE A 172 -3.16 -11.70 1.03
N HIS A 173 -1.97 -11.98 1.57
CA HIS A 173 -1.80 -13.02 2.59
C HIS A 173 -2.75 -12.72 3.78
N VAL A 174 -3.82 -13.51 3.88
CA VAL A 174 -4.64 -13.62 5.09
C VAL A 174 -3.89 -14.54 6.06
N VAL A 175 -3.11 -13.95 6.96
CA VAL A 175 -2.76 -14.54 8.27
C VAL A 175 -2.67 -13.43 9.30
#